data_AF-A0A7C3FTD9-F1
#
_entry.id   AF-A0A7C3FTD9-F1
#
_cell.length_a   1.000
_cell.length_b   1.000
_cell.length_c   1.000
_cell.angle_alpha   90.00
_cell.angle_beta   90.00
_cell.angle_gamma   90.00
#
_symmetry.space_group_name_H-M   'P 1'
#
loop_
_entity.id
_entity.type
_entity.pdbx_description
1 polymer ?
#
loop_
_entity_poly.entity_id
_entity_poly.type
_entity_poly.pdbx_seq_one_letter_code
_entity_poly.pdbx_strand_id
1 'polypeptide(L)'
;VEYLCAHPGGQLFNEMGYGSYLIWALPAQKIFVDPRVELYPLEQWQNYLRISRGVRYNELLAQYGVDRLLLDRGEQSELILSLADDSLWELEHEDEYAQIWKKN
;
A
#
# COMPACT_ATOMS: atom_id res chain seq x y z
N VAL A 1 -4.73 -12.25 -1.28
CA VAL A 1 -3.80 -12.45 -2.43
C VAL A 1 -4.50 -12.91 -3.70
N GLU A 2 -5.57 -13.73 -3.62
CA GLU A 2 -6.30 -14.21 -4.80
C GLU A 2 -6.71 -13.08 -5.76
N TYR A 3 -7.21 -11.97 -5.22
CA TYR A 3 -7.56 -10.80 -6.01
C TYR A 3 -6.37 -10.24 -6.81
N LEU A 4 -5.20 -10.07 -6.17
CA LEU A 4 -3.98 -9.57 -6.81
C LEU A 4 -3.41 -10.56 -7.85
N CYS A 5 -3.60 -11.87 -7.64
CA CYS A 5 -3.25 -12.87 -8.66
C CYS A 5 -4.12 -12.70 -9.92
N ALA A 6 -5.43 -12.49 -9.74
CA ALA A 6 -6.37 -12.32 -10.84
C ALA A 6 -6.23 -10.95 -11.53
N HIS A 7 -5.76 -9.93 -10.82
CA HIS A 7 -5.58 -8.57 -11.29
C HIS A 7 -4.14 -8.10 -11.05
N PRO A 8 -3.15 -8.64 -11.80
CA PRO A 8 -1.74 -8.34 -11.56
C PRO A 8 -1.36 -6.93 -12.02
N GLY A 9 -0.29 -6.40 -11.44
CA GLY A 9 0.31 -5.13 -11.86
C GLY A 9 0.05 -3.97 -10.88
N GLY A 10 0.53 -2.80 -11.30
CA GLY A 10 0.64 -1.63 -10.44
C GLY A 10 1.95 -1.61 -9.63
N GLN A 11 2.45 -0.41 -9.39
CA GLN A 11 3.51 -0.14 -8.43
C GLN A 11 2.88 -0.07 -7.04
N LEU A 12 2.97 -1.20 -6.31
CA LEU A 12 2.25 -1.42 -5.07
C LEU A 12 2.92 -0.75 -3.86
N PHE A 13 2.13 0.00 -3.09
CA PHE A 13 2.38 0.26 -1.67
C PHE A 13 1.56 -0.73 -0.83
N ASN A 14 2.21 -1.48 0.04
CA ASN A 14 1.55 -2.48 0.89
C ASN A 14 1.75 -2.15 2.37
N GLU A 15 0.78 -2.52 3.18
CA GLU A 15 0.98 -2.70 4.62
C GLU A 15 2.16 -3.67 4.88
N MET A 16 3.02 -3.31 5.83
CA MET A 16 4.28 -3.99 6.15
C MET A 16 4.10 -5.46 6.53
N GLY A 17 3.15 -5.78 7.41
CA GLY A 17 2.81 -7.14 7.82
C GLY A 17 2.47 -8.07 6.67
N TYR A 18 1.89 -7.55 5.58
CA TYR A 18 1.61 -8.33 4.37
C TYR A 18 2.86 -8.61 3.51
N GLY A 19 3.93 -7.82 3.65
CA GLY A 19 5.08 -7.81 2.74
C GLY A 19 5.76 -9.17 2.55
N SER A 20 6.11 -9.85 3.64
CA SER A 20 6.79 -11.16 3.57
C SER A 20 5.94 -12.23 2.90
N TYR A 21 4.64 -12.22 3.14
CA TYR A 21 3.72 -13.16 2.52
C TYR A 21 3.54 -12.87 1.03
N LEU A 22 3.45 -11.59 0.64
CA LEU A 22 3.40 -11.18 -0.77
C LEU A 22 4.65 -11.61 -1.54
N ILE A 23 5.84 -11.49 -0.95
CA ILE A 23 7.09 -11.97 -1.57
C ILE A 23 7.01 -13.47 -1.90
N TRP A 24 6.43 -14.27 -1.00
CA TRP A 24 6.28 -15.71 -1.20
C TRP A 24 5.14 -16.06 -2.18
N ALA A 25 3.96 -15.45 -2.02
CA ALA A 25 2.76 -15.79 -2.78
C ALA A 25 2.74 -15.17 -4.18
N LEU A 26 3.35 -14.00 -4.35
CA LEU A 26 3.31 -13.16 -5.55
C LEU A 26 4.73 -12.65 -5.89
N PRO A 27 5.69 -13.53 -6.20
CA PRO A 27 7.10 -13.13 -6.38
C PRO A 27 7.36 -12.16 -7.54
N ALA A 28 6.43 -12.06 -8.50
CA ALA A 28 6.50 -11.10 -9.59
C ALA A 28 6.05 -9.68 -9.19
N GLN A 29 5.24 -9.55 -8.12
CA GLN A 29 4.78 -8.28 -7.61
C GLN A 29 5.85 -7.67 -6.70
N LYS A 30 6.36 -6.50 -7.07
CA LYS A 30 7.25 -5.74 -6.17
C LYS A 30 6.43 -5.19 -5.01
N ILE A 31 6.98 -5.34 -3.80
CA ILE A 31 6.46 -4.79 -2.55
C ILE A 31 7.19 -3.48 -2.20
N PHE A 32 6.54 -2.65 -1.40
CA PHE A 32 7.10 -1.40 -0.89
C PHE A 32 7.97 -1.63 0.35
N VAL A 33 7.44 -2.38 1.33
CA VAL A 33 8.15 -2.76 2.57
C VAL A 33 7.71 -4.15 3.07
N ASP A 34 8.53 -4.74 3.93
CA ASP A 34 8.23 -5.94 4.73
C ASP A 34 8.81 -5.78 6.15
N PRO A 35 8.51 -6.69 7.11
CA PRO A 35 8.90 -6.54 8.52
C PRO A 35 10.41 -6.51 8.81
N ARG A 36 11.29 -6.78 7.84
CA ARG A 36 12.75 -6.61 7.97
C ARG A 36 13.14 -5.13 7.84
N VAL A 37 12.62 -4.30 8.74
CA VAL A 37 12.72 -2.84 8.71
C VAL A 37 14.17 -2.33 8.63
N GLU A 38 15.12 -3.08 9.16
CA GLU A 38 16.56 -2.78 9.14
C GLU A 38 17.17 -2.77 7.73
N LEU A 39 16.48 -3.35 6.74
CA LEU A 39 16.91 -3.38 5.35
C LEU A 39 16.51 -2.13 4.57
N TYR A 40 15.67 -1.26 5.15
CA TYR A 40 15.16 -0.08 4.49
C TYR A 40 15.85 1.19 5.02
N PRO A 41 16.18 2.17 4.16
CA PRO A 41 16.67 3.47 4.61
C PRO A 41 15.69 4.14 5.58
N LEU A 42 16.22 4.84 6.60
CA LEU A 42 15.42 5.53 7.60
C LEU A 42 14.38 6.47 6.96
N GLU A 43 14.75 7.16 5.89
CA GLU A 43 13.85 8.06 5.16
C GLU A 43 12.67 7.31 4.54
N GLN A 44 12.90 6.14 3.93
CA GLN A 44 11.84 5.31 3.37
C GLN A 44 10.87 4.86 4.47
N TRP A 45 11.40 4.45 5.63
CA TRP A 45 10.56 4.06 6.76
C TRP A 45 9.73 5.22 7.31
N GLN A 46 10.31 6.41 7.43
CA GLN A 46 9.56 7.60 7.82
C GLN A 46 8.46 7.95 6.81
N ASN A 47 8.74 7.79 5.51
CA ASN A 47 7.75 8.01 4.47
C ASN A 47 6.63 6.96 4.51
N TYR A 48 6.95 5.69 4.76
CA TYR A 48 5.96 4.64 5.01
C TYR A 48 5.01 5.04 6.15
N LEU A 49 5.55 5.46 7.30
CA LEU A 49 4.74 5.85 8.46
C LEU A 49 3.88 7.10 8.18
N ARG A 50 4.39 8.07 7.42
CA ARG A 50 3.62 9.26 7.01
C ARG A 50 2.46 8.88 6.10
N ILE A 51 2.73 8.09 5.05
CA ILE A 51 1.71 7.61 4.11
C ILE A 51 0.63 6.82 4.88
N SER A 52 1.02 5.84 5.71
CA SER A 52 0.10 5.00 6.49
C SER A 52 -0.84 5.79 7.41
N ARG A 53 -0.43 6.99 7.84
CA ARG A 53 -1.22 7.91 8.68
C ARG A 53 -1.97 8.99 7.89
N GLY A 54 -2.06 8.85 6.56
CA GLY A 54 -2.67 9.86 5.68
C GLY A 54 -1.90 11.19 5.64
N VAL A 55 -0.65 11.25 6.11
CA VAL A 55 0.16 12.48 6.13
C VAL A 55 0.95 12.62 4.85
N ARG A 56 0.68 13.67 4.06
CA ARG A 56 1.34 13.94 2.76
C ARG A 56 1.31 12.75 1.79
N TYR A 57 0.33 11.86 1.93
CA TYR A 57 0.32 10.57 1.25
C TYR A 57 0.42 10.73 -0.27
N ASN A 58 -0.38 11.60 -0.88
CA ASN A 58 -0.35 11.82 -2.34
C ASN A 58 1.01 12.27 -2.87
N GLU A 59 1.63 13.22 -2.20
CA GLU A 59 2.94 13.73 -2.58
C GLU A 59 4.00 12.61 -2.52
N LEU A 60 4.02 11.86 -1.42
CA LEU A 60 5.00 10.79 -1.19
C LEU A 60 4.75 9.60 -2.12
N LEU A 61 3.51 9.16 -2.29
CA LEU A 61 3.15 8.08 -3.21
C LEU A 61 3.56 8.42 -4.64
N ALA A 62 3.35 9.67 -5.08
CA ALA A 62 3.80 10.14 -6.38
C ALA A 62 5.33 10.11 -6.54
N GLN A 63 6.11 10.44 -5.50
CA GLN A 63 7.58 10.33 -5.53
C GLN A 63 8.06 8.90 -5.74
N TYR A 64 7.34 7.90 -5.21
CA TYR A 64 7.64 6.48 -5.40
C TYR A 64 7.03 5.88 -6.67
N GLY A 65 6.24 6.66 -7.43
CA GLY A 65 5.51 6.17 -8.59
C GLY A 65 4.35 5.23 -8.26
N VAL A 66 3.95 5.16 -6.98
CA VAL A 66 2.89 4.26 -6.53
C VAL A 66 1.55 4.64 -7.17
N ASP A 67 0.91 3.65 -7.77
CA ASP A 67 -0.41 3.75 -8.39
C ASP A 67 -1.42 2.74 -7.82
N ARG A 68 -0.99 1.91 -6.84
CA ARG A 68 -1.84 0.91 -6.21
C ARG A 68 -1.49 0.72 -4.74
N LEU A 69 -2.49 0.62 -3.88
CA LEU A 69 -2.35 0.48 -2.44
C LEU A 69 -2.99 -0.83 -1.98
N LEU A 70 -2.33 -1.60 -1.12
CA LEU A 70 -2.91 -2.70 -0.36
C LEU A 70 -2.83 -2.33 1.12
N LEU A 71 -3.97 -1.99 1.71
CA LEU A 71 -4.05 -1.41 3.04
C LEU A 71 -4.76 -2.35 4.01
N ASP A 72 -4.29 -2.40 5.25
CA ASP A 72 -5.02 -3.03 6.34
C ASP A 72 -6.06 -2.05 6.91
N ARG A 73 -7.28 -2.54 7.13
CA ARG A 73 -8.41 -1.69 7.56
C ARG A 73 -8.28 -1.19 8.99
N GLY A 74 -7.60 -1.94 9.86
CA GLY A 74 -7.34 -1.55 11.25
C GLY A 74 -6.14 -0.62 11.35
N GLU A 75 -5.01 -1.04 10.80
CA GLU A 75 -3.72 -0.36 10.97
C GLU A 75 -3.60 0.94 10.17
N GLN A 76 -4.34 1.09 9.06
CA GLN A 76 -4.23 2.23 8.15
C GLN A 76 -5.56 2.96 7.92
N SER A 77 -6.43 2.97 8.93
CA SER A 77 -7.74 3.63 8.90
C SER A 77 -7.67 5.14 8.55
N GLU A 78 -6.65 5.87 9.03
CA GLU A 78 -6.47 7.30 8.72
C GLU A 78 -6.21 7.55 7.22
N LEU A 79 -5.39 6.69 6.59
CA LEU A 79 -5.15 6.75 5.15
C LEU A 79 -6.42 6.38 4.38
N ILE A 80 -7.14 5.33 4.79
CA ILE A 80 -8.40 4.92 4.16
C ILE A 80 -9.44 6.04 4.17
N LEU A 81 -9.61 6.72 5.30
CA LEU A 81 -10.51 7.89 5.40
C LEU A 81 -10.07 9.01 4.44
N SER A 82 -8.77 9.25 4.34
CA SER A 82 -8.22 10.28 3.44
C SER A 82 -8.43 9.95 1.95
N LEU A 83 -8.39 8.67 1.58
CA LEU A 83 -8.60 8.20 0.20
C LEU A 83 -10.06 8.27 -0.22
N ALA A 84 -11.00 8.07 0.72
CA ALA A 84 -12.44 8.13 0.43
C ALA A 84 -12.90 9.50 -0.06
N ASP A 85 -12.22 10.58 0.36
CA ASP A 85 -12.52 11.96 -0.06
C ASP A 85 -11.62 12.44 -1.23
N ASP A 86 -10.73 11.58 -1.75
CA ASP A 86 -9.78 11.93 -2.80
C ASP A 86 -10.13 11.33 -4.16
N SER A 87 -10.58 12.19 -5.07
CA SER A 87 -10.91 11.83 -6.46
C SER A 87 -9.75 11.23 -7.29
N LEU A 88 -8.51 11.34 -6.83
CA LEU A 88 -7.36 10.69 -7.49
C LEU A 88 -7.32 9.18 -7.28
N TRP A 89 -8.04 8.65 -6.30
CA TRP A 89 -8.04 7.23 -5.94
C TRP A 89 -9.44 6.63 -6.06
N GLU A 90 -9.48 5.37 -6.47
CA GLU A 90 -10.70 4.56 -6.54
C GLU A 90 -10.49 3.30 -5.70
N LEU A 91 -11.50 2.96 -4.88
CA LEU A 91 -11.54 1.68 -4.17
C LEU A 91 -11.74 0.56 -5.20
N GLU A 92 -10.69 -0.23 -5.41
CA GLU A 92 -10.65 -1.31 -6.39
C GLU A 92 -11.23 -2.62 -5.81
N HIS A 93 -10.95 -2.91 -4.54
CA HIS A 93 -11.42 -4.12 -3.85
C HIS A 93 -11.46 -3.91 -2.33
N GLU A 94 -12.36 -4.62 -1.65
CA GLU A 94 -12.45 -4.65 -0.19
C GLU A 94 -12.87 -6.04 0.29
N ASP A 95 -12.24 -6.51 1.37
CA ASP A 95 -12.65 -7.69 2.13
C ASP A 95 -12.74 -7.40 3.65
N GLU A 96 -12.76 -8.45 4.47
CA GLU A 96 -12.82 -8.32 5.94
C GLU A 96 -11.60 -7.59 6.51
N TYR A 97 -10.41 -7.81 5.93
CA TYR A 97 -9.13 -7.37 6.49
C TYR A 97 -8.51 -6.20 5.73
N ALA A 98 -8.66 -6.18 4.41
CA ALA A 98 -7.89 -5.30 3.55
C ALA A 98 -8.74 -4.53 2.54
N GLN A 99 -8.19 -3.40 2.10
CA GLN A 99 -8.68 -2.65 0.95
C GLN A 99 -7.57 -2.50 -0.09
N ILE A 100 -7.95 -2.59 -1.36
CA ILE A 100 -7.09 -2.26 -2.48
C ILE A 100 -7.62 -1.00 -3.13
N TRP A 101 -6.74 -0.02 -3.30
CA TRP A 101 -7.02 1.24 -3.98
C TRP A 101 -6.12 1.36 -5.19
N LYS A 102 -6.64 1.95 -6.27
CA LYS A 102 -5.86 2.25 -7.47
C LYS A 102 -5.97 3.74 -7.79
N LYS A 103 -4.94 4.28 -8.41
CA LYS A 103 -4.95 5.66 -8.89
C LYS A 103 -5.75 5.74 -10.21
N ASN A 104 -6.56 6.79 -10.33
CA ASN A 104 -7.34 7.10 -11.54
C ASN A 104 -6.48 7.63 -12.70
#